data_AF-A0A9D0VL07-F1
#
_entry.id   AF-A0A9D0VL07-F1
#
_cell.length_a   1.000
_cell.length_b   1.000
_cell.length_c   1.000
_cell.angle_alpha   90.00
_cell.angle_beta   90.00
_cell.angle_gamma   90.00
#
_symmetry.space_group_name_H-M   'P 1'
#
loop_
_entity.id
_entity.type
_entity.pdbx_description
1 polymer ?
#
loop_
_entity_poly.entity_id
_entity_poly.type
_entity_poly.pdbx_seq_one_letter_code
_entity_poly.pdbx_strand_id
1 'polypeptide(L)'
;MSDHDPTLALVEIPESLRDELEVAFRKVWSGPVLHLQRDQLDESCVVLVVVAGDEAEPLWRLAAELERRIGMVPVVTLFPGASRHRSQRTVPPQVTWAASTQDLAPRMLELIVRYALERADRRRLERQLQRGQLEDLGWLNGTVSHEIGNSLTSLLTNLELLQTHLTAVEVGREALDLELLREGVCDAYAGAHHVGRISDDLGRASRRGRRSSVVEVATVVSTARRLASSVLEGVEVRQLLRACPQARVDETRLCQVFINLLRNAALALVSVDAPQINLSVDQEGDQVVLCIQDNGPGIDWSTLDSLFQPWFTTRRDGSGVGLALSRQYIEEMGGTLELKEHQGGATFEIRLPVADAIPSRPTLVPDRATVSARILVVDDTKLVRTAISRTLSRDHEVKLCADVDEALVAVAERRYDLAFVDLRMPNRGGIDFYEAMSDLPREQHPRMVFLSGAYSDGDLAYLEQHNLRWVRKPVGSEVLRNLVSEILSPR
;
A
#
# COMPACT_ATOMS: atom_id res chain seq x y z
N MET A 1 -18.02 30.46 -18.71
CA MET A 1 -17.70 30.72 -17.29
C MET A 1 -16.74 29.63 -16.88
N SER A 2 -15.59 29.97 -16.28
CA SER A 2 -14.62 28.98 -15.80
C SER A 2 -15.29 28.05 -14.78
N ASP A 3 -15.11 26.73 -14.92
CA ASP A 3 -15.59 25.66 -14.02
C ASP A 3 -15.04 25.72 -12.57
N HIS A 4 -14.47 26.86 -12.18
CA HIS A 4 -13.63 26.99 -10.99
C HIS A 4 -14.05 28.13 -10.05
N ASP A 5 -15.02 28.96 -10.45
CA ASP A 5 -15.52 30.00 -9.56
C ASP A 5 -16.63 29.42 -8.67
N PRO A 6 -16.51 29.52 -7.34
CA PRO A 6 -17.58 29.14 -6.45
C PRO A 6 -18.85 29.92 -6.83
N THR A 7 -19.99 29.25 -6.77
CA THR A 7 -21.26 29.79 -7.27
C THR A 7 -22.32 29.64 -6.19
N LEU A 8 -22.99 30.74 -5.85
CA LEU A 8 -23.95 30.76 -4.76
C LEU A 8 -25.36 30.58 -5.32
N ALA A 9 -26.14 29.65 -4.75
CA ALA A 9 -27.49 29.35 -5.23
C ALA A 9 -28.53 29.69 -4.17
N LEU A 10 -29.53 30.45 -4.59
CA LEU A 10 -30.70 30.81 -3.83
C LEU A 10 -31.87 29.92 -4.28
N VAL A 11 -32.47 29.17 -3.35
CA VAL A 11 -33.49 28.15 -3.64
C VAL A 11 -34.69 28.36 -2.73
N GLU A 12 -35.88 28.43 -3.30
CA GLU A 12 -37.13 28.70 -2.57
C GLU A 12 -37.04 29.95 -1.67
N ILE A 13 -37.03 31.14 -2.29
CA ILE A 13 -37.07 32.43 -1.59
C ILE A 13 -38.38 33.15 -1.91
N PRO A 14 -39.14 33.62 -0.89
CA PRO A 14 -40.28 34.51 -1.09
C PRO A 14 -39.87 35.77 -1.86
N GLU A 15 -40.66 36.22 -2.83
CA GLU A 15 -40.33 37.41 -3.64
C GLU A 15 -40.03 38.64 -2.79
N SER A 16 -40.69 38.79 -1.64
CA SER A 16 -40.50 39.88 -0.67
C SER A 16 -39.10 39.92 -0.04
N LEU A 17 -38.38 38.80 0.00
CA LEU A 17 -37.05 38.69 0.63
C LEU A 17 -35.92 38.64 -0.39
N ARG A 18 -36.24 38.49 -1.69
CA ARG A 18 -35.25 38.27 -2.75
C ARG A 18 -34.29 39.46 -2.88
N ASP A 19 -34.83 40.67 -3.01
CA ASP A 19 -34.05 41.88 -3.23
C ASP A 19 -33.19 42.23 -2.00
N GLU A 20 -33.73 42.04 -0.79
CA GLU A 20 -33.02 42.30 0.45
C GLU A 20 -31.85 41.32 0.66
N LEU A 21 -32.08 40.03 0.39
CA LEU A 21 -31.05 39.01 0.45
C LEU A 21 -29.99 39.25 -0.62
N GLU A 22 -30.35 39.54 -1.87
CA GLU A 22 -29.38 39.87 -2.92
C GLU A 22 -28.50 41.08 -2.56
N VAL A 23 -29.10 42.14 -2.03
CA VAL A 23 -28.36 43.34 -1.59
C VAL A 23 -27.43 43.02 -0.42
N ALA A 24 -27.86 42.19 0.53
CA ALA A 24 -27.01 41.74 1.62
C ALA A 24 -25.88 40.82 1.12
N PHE A 25 -26.16 39.92 0.17
CA PHE A 25 -25.20 39.00 -0.41
C PHE A 25 -24.14 39.72 -1.25
N ARG A 26 -24.53 40.67 -2.10
CA ARG A 26 -23.58 41.44 -2.93
C ARG A 26 -22.58 42.27 -2.12
N LYS A 27 -22.85 42.54 -0.84
CA LYS A 27 -21.88 43.19 0.06
C LYS A 27 -20.71 42.28 0.44
N VAL A 28 -20.88 40.96 0.32
CA VAL A 28 -19.91 39.97 0.81
C VAL A 28 -19.47 38.98 -0.27
N TRP A 29 -20.19 38.91 -1.38
CA TRP A 29 -19.94 38.00 -2.48
C TRP A 29 -19.90 38.75 -3.81
N SER A 30 -18.78 38.63 -4.52
CA SER A 30 -18.58 39.22 -5.84
C SER A 30 -18.77 38.22 -6.99
N GLY A 31 -19.04 36.95 -6.70
CA GLY A 31 -19.26 35.89 -7.69
C GLY A 31 -20.71 35.86 -8.20
N PRO A 32 -21.02 34.95 -9.14
CA PRO A 32 -22.37 34.77 -9.65
C PRO A 32 -23.33 34.33 -8.53
N VAL A 33 -24.52 34.92 -8.51
CA VAL A 33 -25.66 34.52 -7.67
C VAL A 33 -26.70 33.93 -8.61
N LEU A 34 -27.03 32.65 -8.41
CA LEU A 34 -28.02 31.94 -9.21
C LEU A 34 -29.31 31.78 -8.42
N HIS A 35 -30.44 31.97 -9.10
CA HIS A 35 -31.76 31.61 -8.58
C HIS A 35 -32.18 30.32 -9.25
N LEU A 36 -32.18 29.24 -8.49
CA LEU A 36 -32.42 27.90 -9.02
C LEU A 36 -33.68 27.30 -8.41
N GLN A 37 -34.44 26.59 -9.24
CA GLN A 37 -35.47 25.68 -8.75
C GLN A 37 -34.82 24.40 -8.21
N ARG A 38 -35.51 23.70 -7.31
CA ARG A 38 -35.02 22.49 -6.62
C ARG A 38 -34.52 21.39 -7.57
N ASP A 39 -35.04 21.34 -8.78
CA ASP A 39 -34.73 20.37 -9.83
C ASP A 39 -33.54 20.75 -10.72
N GLN A 40 -33.05 22.00 -10.63
CA GLN A 40 -32.02 22.57 -11.50
C GLN A 40 -30.60 22.57 -10.89
N LEU A 41 -30.40 21.86 -9.77
CA LEU A 41 -29.13 21.82 -9.06
C LEU A 41 -28.25 20.65 -9.57
N ASP A 42 -26.97 20.94 -9.84
CA ASP A 42 -25.96 20.00 -10.35
C ASP A 42 -24.81 19.81 -9.33
N GLU A 43 -24.08 18.69 -9.43
CA GLU A 43 -22.99 18.26 -8.53
C GLU A 43 -21.66 19.01 -8.74
N SER A 44 -21.57 19.87 -9.76
CA SER A 44 -20.31 20.41 -10.28
C SER A 44 -19.77 21.68 -9.58
N CYS A 45 -20.40 22.18 -8.51
CA CYS A 45 -20.05 23.48 -7.91
C CYS A 45 -19.88 23.47 -6.37
N VAL A 46 -19.03 24.37 -5.85
CA VAL A 46 -19.08 24.79 -4.43
C VAL A 46 -20.28 25.69 -4.27
N VAL A 47 -21.39 25.13 -3.80
CA VAL A 47 -22.66 25.84 -3.65
C VAL A 47 -22.88 26.18 -2.18
N LEU A 48 -23.32 27.40 -1.89
CA LEU A 48 -24.02 27.73 -0.64
C LEU A 48 -25.49 27.82 -0.99
N VAL A 49 -26.31 26.94 -0.41
CA VAL A 49 -27.77 26.96 -0.63
C VAL A 49 -28.42 27.69 0.52
N VAL A 50 -29.17 28.74 0.22
CA VAL A 50 -30.00 29.45 1.20
C VAL A 50 -31.47 29.17 0.90
N VAL A 51 -32.17 28.57 1.86
CA VAL A 51 -33.61 28.26 1.78
C VAL A 51 -34.36 29.13 2.76
N ALA A 52 -35.37 29.88 2.31
CA ALA A 52 -36.11 30.83 3.16
C ALA A 52 -37.62 30.55 3.16
N GLY A 53 -38.25 30.57 4.33
CA GLY A 53 -39.69 30.36 4.44
C GLY A 53 -40.23 30.59 5.84
N ASP A 54 -41.55 30.55 5.98
CA ASP A 54 -42.23 30.84 7.24
C ASP A 54 -42.26 29.65 8.22
N GLU A 55 -42.07 28.43 7.71
CA GLU A 55 -42.09 27.18 8.50
C GLU A 55 -40.74 26.44 8.44
N ALA A 56 -40.24 25.97 9.59
CA ALA A 56 -38.92 25.35 9.68
C ALA A 56 -38.84 23.90 9.15
N GLU A 57 -39.87 23.09 9.37
CA GLU A 57 -39.84 21.65 9.04
C GLU A 57 -39.74 21.36 7.52
N PRO A 58 -40.49 22.03 6.64
CA PRO A 58 -40.33 21.87 5.19
C PRO A 58 -38.93 22.26 4.71
N LEU A 59 -38.39 23.37 5.24
CA LEU A 59 -37.05 23.87 4.90
C LEU A 59 -35.95 22.89 5.30
N TRP A 60 -36.08 22.23 6.45
CA TRP A 60 -35.11 21.20 6.88
C TRP A 60 -35.14 19.96 6.00
N ARG A 61 -36.33 19.47 5.65
CA ARG A 61 -36.48 18.32 4.74
C ARG A 61 -35.90 18.63 3.36
N LEU A 62 -36.13 19.84 2.88
CA LEU A 62 -35.55 20.31 1.63
C LEU A 62 -34.02 20.41 1.73
N ALA A 63 -33.50 21.04 2.78
CA ALA A 63 -32.05 21.14 2.99
C ALA A 63 -31.37 19.77 3.06
N ALA A 64 -31.97 18.81 3.75
CA ALA A 64 -31.51 17.43 3.81
C ALA A 64 -31.57 16.71 2.45
N GLU A 65 -32.61 16.94 1.65
CA GLU A 65 -32.66 16.43 0.28
C GLU A 65 -31.56 17.03 -0.58
N LEU A 66 -31.35 18.34 -0.50
CA LEU A 66 -30.35 19.05 -1.30
C LEU A 66 -28.93 18.61 -0.92
N GLU A 67 -28.65 18.43 0.37
CA GLU A 67 -27.37 17.87 0.82
C GLU A 67 -27.18 16.43 0.32
N ARG A 68 -28.23 15.60 0.32
CA ARG A 68 -28.15 14.21 -0.17
C ARG A 68 -27.96 14.13 -1.69
N ARG A 69 -28.63 15.02 -2.44
CA ARG A 69 -28.70 14.98 -3.90
C ARG A 69 -27.49 15.63 -4.57
N ILE A 70 -26.98 16.72 -3.99
CA ILE A 70 -25.85 17.47 -4.56
C ILE A 70 -24.54 17.00 -3.93
N GLY A 71 -24.57 16.63 -2.64
CA GLY A 71 -23.38 16.28 -1.89
C GLY A 71 -22.43 17.47 -1.69
N MET A 72 -21.89 17.63 -0.48
CA MET A 72 -20.83 18.61 -0.16
C MET A 72 -21.21 20.10 -0.11
N VAL A 73 -22.49 20.46 -0.12
CA VAL A 73 -22.90 21.86 -0.04
C VAL A 73 -23.33 22.23 1.38
N PRO A 74 -22.73 23.25 2.02
CA PRO A 74 -23.32 23.84 3.23
C PRO A 74 -24.69 24.44 2.88
N VAL A 75 -25.75 23.89 3.48
CA VAL A 75 -27.11 24.42 3.37
C VAL A 75 -27.45 25.26 4.60
N VAL A 76 -27.94 26.48 4.36
CA VAL A 76 -28.40 27.43 5.37
C VAL A 76 -29.91 27.57 5.24
N THR A 77 -30.64 27.36 6.33
CA THR A 77 -32.08 27.61 6.37
C THR A 77 -32.39 28.91 7.12
N LEU A 78 -33.27 29.72 6.54
CA LEU A 78 -33.72 31.01 7.08
C LEU A 78 -35.22 30.94 7.39
N PHE A 79 -35.61 31.22 8.63
CA PHE A 79 -37.03 31.29 8.99
C PHE A 79 -37.29 32.22 10.19
N PRO A 80 -38.50 32.78 10.34
CA PRO A 80 -38.85 33.64 11.47
C PRO A 80 -38.66 32.92 12.82
N GLY A 81 -38.03 33.57 13.80
CA GLY A 81 -37.84 33.03 15.16
C GLY A 81 -36.67 32.05 15.35
N ALA A 82 -35.87 31.77 14.31
CA ALA A 82 -34.69 30.91 14.42
C ALA A 82 -33.55 31.57 15.24
N SER A 83 -33.46 31.26 16.53
CA SER A 83 -32.38 31.76 17.39
C SER A 83 -31.10 30.97 17.13
N ARG A 84 -30.01 31.72 16.90
CA ARG A 84 -28.65 31.26 16.58
C ARG A 84 -28.17 30.16 17.55
N HIS A 85 -28.09 28.91 17.09
CA HIS A 85 -27.48 27.85 17.91
C HIS A 85 -26.51 26.97 17.11
N ARG A 86 -25.22 27.17 17.41
CA ARG A 86 -24.12 26.23 17.08
C ARG A 86 -24.23 24.92 17.89
N SER A 87 -25.14 24.83 18.85
CA SER A 87 -25.38 23.64 19.66
C SER A 87 -26.43 22.74 19.02
N GLN A 88 -26.04 21.51 18.69
CA GLN A 88 -26.76 20.41 18.03
C GLN A 88 -28.14 19.99 18.60
N ARG A 89 -28.81 20.79 19.45
CA ARG A 89 -30.06 20.39 20.12
C ARG A 89 -31.35 20.73 19.37
N THR A 90 -31.31 21.59 18.35
CA THR A 90 -32.50 22.02 17.58
C THR A 90 -32.29 22.03 16.06
N VAL A 91 -31.09 21.70 15.59
CA VAL A 91 -30.76 21.64 14.15
C VAL A 91 -30.59 20.17 13.77
N PRO A 92 -31.28 19.65 12.74
CA PRO A 92 -31.10 18.29 12.26
C PRO A 92 -29.62 18.02 11.91
N PRO A 93 -29.12 16.78 12.05
CA PRO A 93 -27.70 16.43 11.83
C PRO A 93 -27.17 16.72 10.41
N GLN A 94 -28.06 17.06 9.47
CA GLN A 94 -27.80 17.35 8.06
C GLN A 94 -27.91 18.85 7.71
N VAL A 95 -28.30 19.71 8.66
CA VAL A 95 -28.38 21.15 8.44
C VAL A 95 -27.19 21.82 9.12
N THR A 96 -26.39 22.55 8.35
CA THR A 96 -25.11 23.09 8.84
C THR A 96 -25.30 24.38 9.64
N TRP A 97 -26.34 25.17 9.31
CA TRP A 97 -26.66 26.42 9.99
C TRP A 97 -28.14 26.80 9.80
N ALA A 98 -28.72 27.46 10.80
CA ALA A 98 -30.05 28.09 10.71
C ALA A 98 -30.00 29.48 11.35
N ALA A 99 -30.68 30.46 10.75
CA ALA A 99 -30.70 31.84 11.23
C ALA A 99 -32.07 32.50 11.06
N SER A 100 -32.42 33.44 11.95
CA SER A 100 -33.66 34.19 11.79
C SER A 100 -33.52 35.27 10.72
N THR A 101 -34.58 35.46 9.93
CA THR A 101 -34.73 36.60 9.01
C THR A 101 -34.63 37.95 9.71
N GLN A 102 -35.03 38.03 10.98
CA GLN A 102 -34.95 39.26 11.79
C GLN A 102 -33.54 39.53 12.31
N ASP A 103 -32.70 38.50 12.45
CA ASP A 103 -31.33 38.60 12.97
C ASP A 103 -30.28 38.72 11.86
N LEU A 104 -30.69 38.69 10.59
CA LEU A 104 -29.88 38.62 9.37
C LEU A 104 -29.08 39.91 9.09
N ALA A 105 -28.32 40.36 10.07
CA ALA A 105 -27.41 41.48 9.93
C ALA A 105 -26.26 41.15 8.96
N PRO A 106 -25.76 42.13 8.19
CA PRO A 106 -24.70 41.91 7.19
C PRO A 106 -23.46 41.17 7.72
N ARG A 107 -23.05 41.46 8.98
CA ARG A 107 -21.90 40.79 9.63
C ARG A 107 -22.13 39.31 9.91
N MET A 108 -23.38 38.90 10.15
CA MET A 108 -23.70 37.50 10.42
C MET A 108 -23.77 36.71 9.11
N LEU A 109 -24.34 37.30 8.06
CA LEU A 109 -24.31 36.74 6.70
C LEU A 109 -22.87 36.50 6.24
N GLU A 110 -21.98 37.47 6.48
CA GLU A 110 -20.55 37.35 6.16
C GLU A 110 -19.87 36.17 6.87
N LEU A 111 -20.14 35.99 8.16
CA LEU A 111 -19.56 34.90 8.94
C LEU A 111 -20.03 33.52 8.43
N ILE A 112 -21.31 33.42 8.04
CA ILE A 112 -21.90 32.19 7.50
C ILE A 112 -21.27 31.85 6.14
N VAL A 113 -21.18 32.83 5.24
CA VAL A 113 -20.56 32.68 3.92
C VAL A 113 -19.09 32.28 4.05
N ARG A 114 -18.31 32.96 4.90
CA ARG A 114 -16.88 32.66 5.10
C ARG A 114 -16.65 31.24 5.62
N TYR A 115 -17.44 30.81 6.60
CA TYR A 115 -17.33 29.46 7.17
C TYR A 115 -17.74 28.37 6.18
N ALA A 116 -18.77 28.64 5.36
CA ALA A 116 -19.22 27.73 4.31
C ALA A 116 -18.13 27.49 3.26
N LEU A 117 -17.46 28.56 2.81
CA LEU A 117 -16.35 28.49 1.87
C LEU A 117 -15.17 27.69 2.44
N GLU A 118 -14.71 28.01 3.64
CA GLU A 118 -13.58 27.31 4.30
C GLU A 118 -13.84 25.80 4.45
N ARG A 119 -15.07 25.41 4.78
CA ARG A 119 -15.45 24.01 4.98
C ARG A 119 -15.62 23.24 3.67
N ALA A 120 -16.11 23.90 2.62
CA ALA A 120 -16.18 23.32 1.28
C ALA A 120 -14.77 23.03 0.75
N ASP A 121 -13.84 23.98 0.91
CA ASP A 121 -12.44 23.82 0.49
C ASP A 121 -11.75 22.66 1.22
N ARG A 122 -11.91 22.55 2.54
CA ARG A 122 -11.31 21.47 3.32
C ARG A 122 -11.80 20.08 2.91
N ARG A 123 -13.11 19.91 2.69
CA ARG A 123 -13.67 18.62 2.26
C ARG A 123 -13.34 18.28 0.81
N ARG A 124 -13.21 19.28 -0.05
CA ARG A 124 -12.70 19.12 -1.42
C ARG A 124 -11.27 18.56 -1.38
N LEU A 125 -10.40 19.16 -0.56
CA LEU A 125 -9.02 18.70 -0.37
C LEU A 125 -8.96 17.24 0.12
N GLU A 126 -9.73 16.88 1.15
CA GLU A 126 -9.78 15.51 1.69
C GLU A 126 -10.21 14.45 0.65
N ARG A 127 -11.20 14.75 -0.20
CA ARG A 127 -11.65 13.80 -1.23
C ARG A 127 -10.71 13.70 -2.42
N GLN A 128 -10.08 14.80 -2.80
CA GLN A 128 -9.10 14.74 -3.87
C GLN A 128 -7.85 13.95 -3.42
N LEU A 129 -7.43 14.05 -2.15
CA LEU A 129 -6.40 13.17 -1.58
C LEU A 129 -6.79 11.68 -1.66
N GLN A 130 -8.05 11.35 -1.38
CA GLN A 130 -8.56 9.98 -1.52
C GLN A 130 -8.59 9.50 -2.98
N ARG A 131 -8.93 10.37 -3.94
CA ARG A 131 -8.90 10.05 -5.38
C ARG A 131 -7.49 9.82 -5.90
N GLY A 132 -6.53 10.68 -5.56
CA GLY A 132 -5.12 10.48 -5.91
C GLY A 132 -4.55 9.16 -5.38
N GLN A 133 -4.92 8.80 -4.14
CA GLN A 133 -4.56 7.49 -3.57
C GLN A 133 -5.19 6.31 -4.33
N LEU A 134 -6.43 6.43 -4.81
CA LEU A 134 -7.12 5.39 -5.58
C LEU A 134 -6.55 5.24 -7.00
N GLU A 135 -6.16 6.34 -7.65
CA GLU A 135 -5.52 6.34 -8.96
C GLU A 135 -4.12 5.70 -8.89
N ASP A 136 -3.32 6.03 -7.87
CA ASP A 136 -2.01 5.41 -7.63
C ASP A 136 -2.13 3.91 -7.30
N LEU A 137 -3.18 3.49 -6.58
CA LEU A 137 -3.50 2.08 -6.35
C LEU A 137 -4.00 1.36 -7.61
N GLY A 138 -4.75 2.06 -8.48
CA GLY A 138 -5.24 1.51 -9.75
C GLY A 138 -4.11 1.20 -10.73
N TRP A 139 -3.11 2.08 -10.82
CA TRP A 139 -1.91 1.85 -11.62
C TRP A 139 -1.06 0.70 -11.08
N LEU A 140 -0.83 0.65 -9.76
CA LEU A 140 -0.11 -0.47 -9.12
C LEU A 140 -0.79 -1.80 -9.45
N ASN A 141 -2.11 -1.86 -9.36
CA ASN A 141 -2.86 -3.09 -9.64
C ASN A 141 -2.73 -3.52 -11.12
N GLY A 142 -2.73 -2.58 -12.07
CA GLY A 142 -2.54 -2.85 -13.50
C GLY A 142 -1.14 -3.37 -13.85
N THR A 143 -0.09 -2.69 -13.39
CA THR A 143 1.31 -3.08 -13.64
C THR A 143 1.65 -4.41 -12.99
N VAL A 144 1.27 -4.59 -11.73
CA VAL A 144 1.48 -5.83 -11.00
C VAL A 144 0.76 -6.99 -11.67
N SER A 145 -0.48 -6.79 -12.10
CA SER A 145 -1.23 -7.83 -12.81
C SER A 145 -0.54 -8.23 -14.12
N HIS A 146 0.06 -7.27 -14.82
CA HIS A 146 0.82 -7.53 -16.04
C HIS A 146 2.12 -8.31 -15.77
N GLU A 147 2.90 -7.94 -14.73
CA GLU A 147 4.14 -8.64 -14.37
C GLU A 147 3.88 -10.05 -13.80
N ILE A 148 2.85 -10.21 -12.97
CA ILE A 148 2.39 -11.53 -12.51
C ILE A 148 1.94 -12.35 -13.70
N GLY A 149 1.14 -11.76 -14.61
CA GLY A 149 0.67 -12.40 -15.83
C GLY A 149 1.83 -12.96 -16.65
N ASN A 150 2.83 -12.14 -16.98
CA ASN A 150 4.00 -12.56 -17.76
C ASN A 150 4.80 -13.67 -17.08
N SER A 151 4.98 -13.58 -15.77
CA SER A 151 5.75 -14.57 -15.01
C SER A 151 5.01 -15.90 -14.88
N LEU A 152 3.68 -15.85 -14.73
CA LEU A 152 2.82 -17.03 -14.75
C LEU A 152 2.79 -17.65 -16.15
N THR A 153 2.73 -16.86 -17.22
CA THR A 153 2.81 -17.37 -18.59
C THR A 153 4.12 -18.11 -18.81
N SER A 154 5.26 -17.49 -18.47
CA SER A 154 6.57 -18.15 -18.58
C SER A 154 6.64 -19.45 -17.77
N LEU A 155 6.12 -19.44 -16.53
CA LEU A 155 6.06 -20.62 -15.68
C LEU A 155 5.22 -21.74 -16.32
N LEU A 156 3.97 -21.42 -16.69
CA LEU A 156 3.01 -22.40 -17.18
C LEU A 156 3.45 -22.99 -18.51
N THR A 157 3.85 -22.15 -19.47
CA THR A 157 4.28 -22.60 -20.79
C THR A 157 5.50 -23.52 -20.69
N ASN A 158 6.47 -23.21 -19.82
CA ASN A 158 7.62 -24.08 -19.61
C ASN A 158 7.23 -25.41 -18.93
N LEU A 159 6.37 -25.39 -17.91
CA LEU A 159 5.90 -26.63 -17.27
C LEU A 159 5.09 -27.52 -18.24
N GLU A 160 4.25 -26.93 -19.10
CA GLU A 160 3.49 -27.63 -20.14
C GLU A 160 4.40 -28.26 -21.20
N LEU A 161 5.43 -27.53 -21.63
CA LEU A 161 6.45 -28.02 -22.54
C LEU A 161 7.19 -29.23 -21.94
N LEU A 162 7.64 -29.12 -20.68
CA LEU A 162 8.30 -30.21 -19.96
C LEU A 162 7.40 -31.45 -19.82
N GLN A 163 6.12 -31.25 -19.48
CA GLN A 163 5.17 -32.35 -19.34
C GLN A 163 4.93 -33.07 -20.68
N THR A 164 4.83 -32.31 -21.77
CA THR A 164 4.66 -32.84 -23.13
C THR A 164 5.88 -33.66 -23.54
N HIS A 165 7.09 -33.14 -23.32
CA HIS A 165 8.34 -33.82 -23.64
C HIS A 165 8.51 -35.12 -22.85
N LEU A 166 8.26 -35.09 -21.54
CA LEU A 166 8.33 -36.28 -20.69
C LEU A 166 7.35 -37.37 -21.16
N THR A 167 6.13 -36.99 -21.53
CA THR A 167 5.12 -37.93 -22.06
C THR A 167 5.56 -38.53 -23.40
N ALA A 168 6.15 -37.73 -24.28
CA ALA A 168 6.67 -38.21 -25.56
C ALA A 168 7.82 -39.21 -25.38
N VAL A 169 8.71 -38.97 -24.41
CA VAL A 169 9.79 -39.89 -24.04
C VAL A 169 9.24 -41.19 -23.44
N GLU A 170 8.25 -41.12 -22.54
CA GLU A 170 7.63 -42.30 -21.91
C GLU A 170 6.98 -43.24 -22.93
N VAL A 171 6.36 -42.68 -23.98
CA VAL A 171 5.71 -43.45 -25.07
C VAL A 171 6.69 -43.79 -26.20
N GLY A 172 7.98 -43.43 -26.07
CA GLY A 172 9.04 -43.74 -27.02
C GLY A 172 8.96 -42.97 -28.34
N ARG A 173 8.27 -41.83 -28.37
CA ARG A 173 8.14 -40.95 -29.55
C ARG A 173 9.32 -40.02 -29.74
N GLU A 174 9.97 -39.63 -28.65
CA GLU A 174 11.11 -38.71 -28.63
C GLU A 174 12.24 -39.22 -27.73
N ALA A 175 13.46 -38.77 -28.00
CA ALA A 175 14.60 -39.04 -27.13
C ALA A 175 14.62 -38.05 -25.96
N LEU A 176 15.16 -38.47 -24.82
CA LEU A 176 15.33 -37.60 -23.67
C LEU A 176 16.32 -36.48 -24.00
N ASP A 177 15.83 -35.24 -23.96
CA ASP A 177 16.64 -34.03 -24.17
C ASP A 177 16.87 -33.38 -22.81
N LEU A 178 18.04 -33.63 -22.24
CA LEU A 178 18.40 -33.11 -20.92
C LEU A 178 18.65 -31.60 -20.91
N GLU A 179 19.00 -31.01 -22.05
CA GLU A 179 19.28 -29.57 -22.15
C GLU A 179 17.97 -28.78 -22.17
N LEU A 180 17.02 -29.19 -23.01
CA LEU A 180 15.66 -28.65 -23.04
C LEU A 180 14.96 -28.76 -21.67
N LEU A 181 15.09 -29.94 -21.01
CA LEU A 181 14.52 -30.15 -19.68
C LEU A 181 15.13 -29.20 -18.65
N ARG A 182 16.45 -28.96 -18.72
CA ARG A 182 17.16 -28.10 -17.77
C ARG A 182 16.80 -26.63 -17.98
N GLU A 183 16.75 -26.17 -19.23
CA GLU A 183 16.34 -24.80 -19.56
C GLU A 183 14.89 -24.53 -19.15
N GLY A 184 13.95 -25.40 -19.53
CA GLY A 184 12.54 -25.24 -19.17
C GLY A 184 12.31 -25.25 -17.65
N VAL A 185 13.04 -26.07 -16.89
CA VAL A 185 12.95 -26.06 -15.42
C VAL A 185 13.53 -24.77 -14.84
N CYS A 186 14.67 -24.29 -15.34
CA CYS A 186 15.27 -23.02 -14.90
C CYS A 186 14.31 -21.84 -15.14
N ASP A 187 13.70 -21.77 -16.33
CA ASP A 187 12.79 -20.68 -16.68
C ASP A 187 11.48 -20.75 -15.88
N ALA A 188 10.91 -21.96 -15.71
CA ALA A 188 9.75 -22.15 -14.85
C ALA A 188 10.03 -21.78 -13.39
N TYR A 189 11.22 -22.12 -12.89
CA TYR A 189 11.66 -21.76 -11.55
C TYR A 189 11.85 -20.24 -11.40
N ALA A 190 12.44 -19.58 -12.40
CA ALA A 190 12.59 -18.13 -12.42
C ALA A 190 11.22 -17.42 -12.40
N GLY A 191 10.25 -17.88 -13.21
CA GLY A 191 8.88 -17.38 -13.20
C GLY A 191 8.19 -17.55 -11.84
N ALA A 192 8.32 -18.73 -11.21
CA ALA A 192 7.74 -19.01 -9.90
C ALA A 192 8.31 -18.10 -8.82
N HIS A 193 9.64 -17.93 -8.83
CA HIS A 193 10.33 -17.08 -7.87
C HIS A 193 9.97 -15.60 -8.07
N HIS A 194 9.76 -15.17 -9.31
CA HIS A 194 9.31 -13.81 -9.62
C HIS A 194 7.89 -13.53 -9.08
N VAL A 195 6.94 -14.43 -9.31
CA VAL A 195 5.56 -14.33 -8.75
C VAL A 195 5.59 -14.30 -7.23
N GLY A 196 6.40 -15.15 -6.60
CA GLY A 196 6.60 -15.17 -5.16
C GLY A 196 7.12 -13.82 -4.64
N ARG A 197 8.11 -13.23 -5.32
CA ARG A 197 8.66 -11.92 -4.97
C ARG A 197 7.65 -10.78 -5.14
N ILE A 198 6.88 -10.74 -6.23
CA ILE A 198 5.84 -9.72 -6.42
C ILE A 198 4.76 -9.85 -5.34
N SER A 199 4.30 -11.06 -5.05
CA SER A 199 3.32 -11.32 -3.99
C SER A 199 3.84 -10.86 -2.62
N ASP A 200 5.13 -11.06 -2.39
CA ASP A 200 5.82 -10.60 -1.18
C ASP A 200 5.85 -9.07 -1.07
N ASP A 201 6.12 -8.37 -2.16
CA ASP A 201 6.17 -6.91 -2.25
C ASP A 201 4.80 -6.27 -2.12
N LEU A 202 3.79 -6.83 -2.77
CA LEU A 202 2.38 -6.44 -2.59
C LEU A 202 1.92 -6.64 -1.15
N GLY A 203 2.29 -7.77 -0.54
CA GLY A 203 2.01 -8.04 0.87
C GLY A 203 2.64 -6.99 1.78
N ARG A 204 3.85 -6.50 1.47
CA ARG A 204 4.46 -5.38 2.18
C ARG A 204 3.66 -4.09 1.95
N ALA A 205 3.43 -3.71 0.70
CA ALA A 205 2.78 -2.47 0.30
C ALA A 205 1.28 -2.37 0.67
N SER A 206 0.58 -3.50 0.84
CA SER A 206 -0.86 -3.52 1.16
C SER A 206 -1.14 -3.48 2.66
N ARG A 207 -0.12 -3.57 3.54
CA ARG A 207 -0.30 -3.47 5.00
C ARG A 207 -0.61 -2.02 5.38
N ARG A 208 -1.89 -1.64 5.19
CA ARG A 208 -2.46 -0.41 5.74
C ARG A 208 -2.49 -0.52 7.26
N GLY A 209 -1.65 0.26 7.92
CA GLY A 209 -1.81 0.50 9.35
C GLY A 209 -0.51 0.42 10.14
N ARG A 210 0.17 1.57 10.25
CA ARG A 210 0.94 1.99 11.42
C ARG A 210 1.78 0.90 12.10
N ARG A 211 3.00 0.67 11.58
CA ARG A 211 4.19 0.57 12.43
C ARG A 211 5.45 0.82 11.61
N SER A 212 6.21 1.82 12.05
CA SER A 212 7.54 2.09 11.55
C SER A 212 8.50 1.00 12.06
N SER A 213 9.06 0.20 11.16
CA SER A 213 9.99 -0.91 11.42
C SER A 213 11.42 -0.46 11.13
N VAL A 214 12.39 -1.02 11.86
CA VAL A 214 13.80 -0.82 11.54
C VAL A 214 14.15 -1.76 10.40
N VAL A 215 14.45 -1.21 9.23
CA VAL A 215 14.76 -1.98 8.03
C VAL A 215 15.98 -1.44 7.32
N GLU A 216 16.60 -2.33 6.56
CA GLU A 216 17.66 -2.00 5.62
C GLU A 216 17.08 -1.25 4.42
N VAL A 217 17.35 0.06 4.31
CA VAL A 217 16.68 0.94 3.33
C VAL A 217 16.94 0.49 1.88
N ALA A 218 18.11 -0.06 1.59
CA ALA A 218 18.46 -0.63 0.29
C ALA A 218 17.46 -1.72 -0.16
N THR A 219 16.91 -2.50 0.76
CA THR A 219 15.92 -3.54 0.44
C THR A 219 14.62 -2.92 -0.08
N VAL A 220 14.15 -1.83 0.55
CA VAL A 220 12.95 -1.10 0.15
C VAL A 220 13.14 -0.46 -1.23
N VAL A 221 14.30 0.16 -1.48
CA VAL A 221 14.66 0.74 -2.79
C VAL A 221 14.67 -0.35 -3.88
N SER A 222 15.22 -1.52 -3.57
CA SER A 222 15.27 -2.65 -4.51
C SER A 222 13.87 -3.19 -4.85
N THR A 223 12.95 -3.17 -3.88
CA THR A 223 11.54 -3.53 -4.09
C THR A 223 10.82 -2.49 -4.92
N ALA A 224 10.97 -1.20 -4.61
CA ALA A 224 10.35 -0.12 -5.38
C ALA A 224 10.80 -0.11 -6.84
N ARG A 225 12.09 -0.30 -7.12
CA ARG A 225 12.63 -0.41 -8.49
C ARG A 225 11.99 -1.56 -9.27
N ARG A 226 11.76 -2.70 -8.61
CA ARG A 226 11.12 -3.87 -9.22
C ARG A 226 9.66 -3.59 -9.54
N LEU A 227 8.90 -3.03 -8.60
CA LEU A 227 7.50 -2.67 -8.82
C LEU A 227 7.31 -1.58 -9.89
N ALA A 228 8.35 -0.77 -10.14
CA ALA A 228 8.36 0.24 -11.20
C ALA A 228 8.94 -0.28 -12.52
N SER A 229 9.22 -1.59 -12.68
CA SER A 229 10.02 -2.09 -13.80
C SER A 229 9.37 -1.83 -15.17
N SER A 230 8.04 -1.92 -15.26
CA SER A 230 7.29 -1.62 -16.48
C SER A 230 7.44 -0.17 -16.96
N VAL A 231 7.53 0.80 -16.04
CA VAL A 231 7.68 2.22 -16.37
C VAL A 231 9.13 2.57 -16.68
N LEU A 232 10.06 1.75 -16.20
CA LEU A 232 11.50 1.88 -16.45
C LEU A 232 11.95 1.13 -17.71
N GLU A 233 11.01 0.56 -18.49
CA GLU A 233 11.33 -0.12 -19.73
C GLU A 233 12.01 0.84 -20.72
N GLY A 234 13.17 0.44 -21.26
CA GLY A 234 13.98 1.30 -22.12
C GLY A 234 14.88 2.32 -21.40
N VAL A 235 14.81 2.40 -20.06
CA VAL A 235 15.67 3.28 -19.23
C VAL A 235 16.81 2.50 -18.60
N GLU A 236 18.06 2.97 -18.75
CA GLU A 236 19.22 2.39 -18.10
C GLU A 236 19.27 2.82 -16.62
N VAL A 237 18.98 1.89 -15.71
CA VAL A 237 18.98 2.16 -14.26
C VAL A 237 20.28 1.67 -13.63
N ARG A 238 21.11 2.59 -13.13
CA ARG A 238 22.35 2.28 -12.40
C ARG A 238 22.12 2.39 -10.90
N GLN A 239 22.64 1.45 -10.13
CA GLN A 239 22.40 1.38 -8.69
C GLN A 239 23.71 1.24 -7.91
N LEU A 240 23.94 2.13 -6.94
CA LEU A 240 25.05 2.10 -6.01
C LEU A 240 24.53 2.06 -4.57
N LEU A 241 24.42 0.85 -4.00
CA LEU A 241 24.01 0.63 -2.62
C LEU A 241 25.25 0.36 -1.78
N ARG A 242 25.65 1.32 -0.93
CA ARG A 242 26.76 1.15 0.01
C ARG A 242 26.26 0.51 1.32
N ALA A 243 27.19 -0.04 2.10
CA ALA A 243 26.93 -0.85 3.30
C ALA A 243 25.80 -0.26 4.14
N CYS A 244 24.72 -1.03 4.24
CA CYS A 244 23.37 -0.50 4.35
C CYS A 244 23.03 -0.03 5.77
N PRO A 245 22.85 1.29 5.97
CA PRO A 245 22.33 1.79 7.24
C PRO A 245 20.85 1.40 7.37
N GLN A 246 20.47 0.98 8.57
CA GLN A 246 19.08 0.70 8.89
C GLN A 246 18.37 2.02 9.24
N ALA A 247 17.11 2.16 8.85
CA ALA A 247 16.29 3.30 9.24
C ALA A 247 14.93 2.81 9.75
N ARG A 248 14.36 3.56 10.68
CA ARG A 248 13.02 3.31 11.21
C ARG A 248 11.99 3.94 10.26
N VAL A 249 11.40 3.14 9.37
CA VAL A 249 10.52 3.63 8.30
C VAL A 249 9.22 2.84 8.21
N ASP A 250 8.19 3.48 7.64
CA ASP A 250 7.04 2.75 7.10
C ASP A 250 7.42 2.25 5.70
N GLU A 251 7.75 0.96 5.60
CA GLU A 251 8.21 0.32 4.35
C GLU A 251 7.26 0.57 3.18
N THR A 252 5.96 0.52 3.42
CA THR A 252 4.92 0.72 2.41
C THR A 252 4.97 2.13 1.86
N ARG A 253 4.96 3.12 2.76
CA ARG A 253 4.97 4.53 2.37
C ARG A 253 6.29 4.90 1.72
N LEU A 254 7.41 4.38 2.23
CA LEU A 254 8.72 4.63 1.64
C LEU A 254 8.80 4.03 0.23
N CYS A 255 8.33 2.79 0.05
CA CYS A 255 8.23 2.16 -1.26
C CYS A 255 7.35 2.99 -2.22
N GLN A 256 6.23 3.53 -1.75
CA GLN A 256 5.36 4.41 -2.54
C GLN A 256 6.07 5.70 -2.97
N VAL A 257 6.85 6.33 -2.07
CA VAL A 257 7.67 7.50 -2.41
C VAL A 257 8.63 7.16 -3.55
N PHE A 258 9.37 6.05 -3.44
CA PHE A 258 10.32 5.64 -4.48
C PHE A 258 9.64 5.35 -5.82
N ILE A 259 8.52 4.64 -5.83
CA ILE A 259 7.76 4.36 -7.06
C ILE A 259 7.30 5.67 -7.71
N ASN A 260 6.79 6.61 -6.93
CA ASN A 260 6.36 7.91 -7.45
C ASN A 260 7.53 8.71 -8.04
N LEU A 261 8.69 8.73 -7.39
CA LEU A 261 9.88 9.43 -7.89
C LEU A 261 10.46 8.77 -9.14
N LEU A 262 10.54 7.44 -9.18
CA LEU A 262 10.97 6.66 -10.37
C LEU A 262 10.03 6.88 -11.55
N ARG A 263 8.72 6.90 -11.31
CA ARG A 263 7.72 7.19 -12.34
C ARG A 263 7.90 8.60 -12.90
N ASN A 264 8.07 9.59 -12.03
CA ASN A 264 8.28 10.97 -12.46
C ASN A 264 9.57 11.12 -13.28
N ALA A 265 10.65 10.44 -12.88
CA ALA A 265 11.90 10.39 -13.64
C ALA A 265 11.69 9.76 -15.02
N ALA A 266 11.13 8.55 -15.10
CA ALA A 266 10.91 7.86 -16.38
C ALA A 266 10.02 8.66 -17.34
N LEU A 267 8.96 9.30 -16.83
CA LEU A 267 8.10 10.17 -17.64
C LEU A 267 8.84 11.40 -18.18
N ALA A 268 9.79 11.95 -17.44
CA ALA A 268 10.63 13.06 -17.92
C ALA A 268 11.63 12.62 -19.00
N LEU A 269 11.93 11.32 -19.09
CA LEU A 269 12.92 10.73 -19.99
C LEU A 269 12.36 10.25 -21.33
N VAL A 270 11.04 10.31 -21.56
CA VAL A 270 10.38 9.79 -22.77
C VAL A 270 10.96 10.36 -24.09
N SER A 271 11.47 11.59 -24.07
CA SER A 271 12.03 12.28 -25.25
C SER A 271 13.56 12.42 -25.20
N VAL A 272 14.24 11.71 -24.30
CA VAL A 272 15.69 11.81 -24.09
C VAL A 272 16.40 10.67 -24.80
N ASP A 273 17.45 10.99 -25.57
CA ASP A 273 18.33 9.99 -26.17
C ASP A 273 19.18 9.33 -25.06
N ALA A 274 19.17 7.99 -25.00
CA ALA A 274 19.83 7.19 -23.95
C ALA A 274 19.38 7.57 -22.51
N PRO A 275 18.12 7.28 -22.15
CA PRO A 275 17.56 7.65 -20.86
C PRO A 275 18.22 6.87 -19.70
N GLN A 276 18.64 7.57 -18.65
CA GLN A 276 19.39 7.04 -17.53
C GLN A 276 18.82 7.51 -16.19
N ILE A 277 18.76 6.59 -15.22
CA ILE A 277 18.43 6.88 -13.82
C ILE A 277 19.50 6.28 -12.91
N ASN A 278 20.11 7.13 -12.09
CA ASN A 278 21.07 6.73 -11.07
C ASN A 278 20.40 6.71 -9.69
N LEU A 279 20.46 5.56 -9.03
CA LEU A 279 19.99 5.34 -7.67
C LEU A 279 21.18 5.13 -6.75
N SER A 280 21.27 5.91 -5.68
CA SER A 280 22.30 5.72 -4.66
C SER A 280 21.71 5.72 -3.26
N VAL A 281 22.31 4.90 -2.39
CA VAL A 281 22.03 4.87 -0.96
C VAL A 281 23.37 4.87 -0.25
N ASP A 282 23.59 5.87 0.60
CA ASP A 282 24.79 6.02 1.42
C ASP A 282 24.42 6.43 2.85
N GLN A 283 25.41 6.39 3.74
CA GLN A 283 25.30 6.92 5.09
C GLN A 283 26.17 8.17 5.24
N GLU A 284 25.56 9.29 5.61
CA GLU A 284 26.24 10.53 5.97
C GLU A 284 26.01 10.82 7.46
N GLY A 285 26.99 10.49 8.31
CA GLY A 285 26.88 10.67 9.75
C GLY A 285 25.75 9.82 10.36
N ASP A 286 24.75 10.49 10.94
CA ASP A 286 23.55 9.89 11.54
C ASP A 286 22.35 9.84 10.58
N GLN A 287 22.56 10.11 9.28
CA GLN A 287 21.52 10.10 8.25
C GLN A 287 21.81 9.05 7.17
N VAL A 288 20.77 8.34 6.76
CA VAL A 288 20.71 7.60 5.49
C VAL A 288 20.35 8.58 4.40
N VAL A 289 21.19 8.68 3.38
CA VAL A 289 20.99 9.57 2.23
C VAL A 289 20.69 8.74 1.00
N LEU A 290 19.54 9.00 0.38
CA LEU A 290 19.13 8.35 -0.84
C LEU A 290 19.00 9.39 -1.94
N CYS A 291 19.64 9.16 -3.08
CA CYS A 291 19.54 10.03 -4.23
C CYS A 291 18.98 9.28 -5.44
N ILE A 292 17.99 9.91 -6.09
CA ILE A 292 17.42 9.50 -7.37
C ILE A 292 17.73 10.62 -8.35
N GLN A 293 18.57 10.32 -9.34
CA GLN A 293 19.00 11.28 -10.34
C GLN A 293 18.64 10.77 -11.73
N ASP A 294 17.99 11.60 -12.53
CA ASP A 294 17.77 11.33 -13.96
C ASP A 294 18.69 12.19 -14.84
N ASN A 295 18.79 11.85 -16.12
CA ASN A 295 19.46 12.66 -17.15
C ASN A 295 18.46 13.45 -18.03
N GLY A 296 17.33 13.84 -17.46
CA GLY A 296 16.23 14.51 -18.15
C GLY A 296 16.46 16.00 -18.43
N PRO A 297 15.43 16.72 -18.87
CA PRO A 297 15.50 18.17 -19.10
C PRO A 297 15.70 18.99 -17.82
N GLY A 298 15.63 18.36 -16.65
CA GLY A 298 15.65 19.01 -15.35
C GLY A 298 14.33 19.69 -15.00
N ILE A 299 14.34 20.44 -13.90
CA ILE A 299 13.19 21.17 -13.39
C ILE A 299 13.56 22.65 -13.27
N ASP A 300 12.63 23.53 -13.65
CA ASP A 300 12.81 24.98 -13.49
C ASP A 300 12.82 25.36 -12.00
N TRP A 301 13.93 25.95 -11.56
CA TRP A 301 14.17 26.41 -10.19
C TRP A 301 13.16 27.48 -9.73
N SER A 302 12.55 28.21 -10.66
CA SER A 302 11.50 29.17 -10.34
C SER A 302 10.24 28.51 -9.76
N THR A 303 10.06 27.20 -9.97
CA THR A 303 8.89 26.43 -9.54
C THR A 303 9.08 25.65 -8.24
N LEU A 304 10.25 25.76 -7.59
CA LEU A 304 10.66 24.90 -6.48
C LEU A 304 9.74 25.03 -5.24
N ASP A 305 9.33 26.26 -4.92
CA ASP A 305 8.39 26.56 -3.82
C ASP A 305 7.00 25.95 -4.04
N SER A 306 6.63 25.72 -5.30
CA SER A 306 5.35 25.16 -5.71
C SER A 306 5.42 23.66 -5.99
N LEU A 307 6.61 23.12 -6.28
CA LEU A 307 6.82 21.73 -6.74
C LEU A 307 6.23 20.66 -5.81
N PHE A 308 6.24 20.96 -4.53
CA PHE A 308 5.75 20.07 -3.48
C PHE A 308 4.45 20.56 -2.85
N GLN A 309 3.85 21.60 -3.41
CA GLN A 309 2.48 21.97 -3.07
C GLN A 309 1.53 20.94 -3.71
N PRO A 310 0.50 20.50 -2.98
CA PRO A 310 -0.53 19.65 -3.56
C PRO A 310 -1.11 20.29 -4.84
N TRP A 311 -1.39 19.47 -5.86
CA TRP A 311 -2.01 19.87 -7.15
C TRP A 311 -1.09 20.63 -8.09
N PHE A 312 0.15 20.91 -7.72
CA PHE A 312 1.11 21.48 -8.65
C PHE A 312 1.59 20.40 -9.62
N THR A 313 1.31 20.62 -10.91
CA THR A 313 1.77 19.76 -12.00
C THR A 313 2.00 20.62 -13.24
N THR A 314 3.07 20.34 -13.97
CA THR A 314 3.33 20.91 -15.30
C THR A 314 2.69 20.07 -16.41
N ARG A 315 2.05 18.94 -16.08
CA ARG A 315 1.48 17.96 -17.01
C ARG A 315 -0.05 17.98 -17.03
N ARG A 316 -0.64 17.70 -18.20
CA ARG A 316 -2.10 17.68 -18.45
C ARG A 316 -2.82 16.45 -17.87
N ASP A 317 -2.09 15.36 -17.63
CA ASP A 317 -2.55 14.05 -17.15
C ASP A 317 -2.05 13.72 -15.72
N GLY A 318 -1.32 14.65 -15.08
CA GLY A 318 -0.79 14.45 -13.73
C GLY A 318 -1.72 14.99 -12.65
N SER A 319 -1.93 14.22 -11.58
CA SER A 319 -2.72 14.69 -10.43
C SER A 319 -2.03 15.83 -9.63
N GLY A 320 -0.71 15.97 -9.74
CA GLY A 320 0.08 16.95 -8.97
C GLY A 320 0.17 16.67 -7.47
N VAL A 321 -0.29 15.49 -7.01
CA VAL A 321 -0.36 15.13 -5.58
C VAL A 321 0.86 14.34 -5.12
N GLY A 322 1.47 13.56 -6.03
CA GLY A 322 2.47 12.54 -5.68
C GLY A 322 3.68 13.08 -4.93
N LEU A 323 4.25 14.22 -5.34
CA LEU A 323 5.41 14.84 -4.67
C LEU A 323 5.06 15.44 -3.31
N ALA A 324 3.88 16.05 -3.17
CA ALA A 324 3.41 16.58 -1.89
C ALA A 324 3.20 15.47 -0.85
N LEU A 325 2.56 14.36 -1.26
CA LEU A 325 2.41 13.17 -0.40
C LEU A 325 3.76 12.51 -0.09
N SER A 326 4.67 12.46 -1.07
CA SER A 326 6.01 11.91 -0.88
C SER A 326 6.76 12.66 0.21
N ARG A 327 6.71 13.99 0.18
CA ARG A 327 7.32 14.82 1.23
C ARG A 327 6.67 14.57 2.59
N GLN A 328 5.34 14.58 2.67
CA GLN A 328 4.63 14.31 3.91
C GLN A 328 5.02 12.95 4.52
N TYR A 329 5.12 11.90 3.70
CA TYR A 329 5.51 10.57 4.19
C TYR A 329 6.94 10.53 4.72
N ILE A 330 7.88 11.22 4.05
CA ILE A 330 9.26 11.30 4.51
C ILE A 330 9.36 12.13 5.81
N GLU A 331 8.65 13.25 5.92
CA GLU A 331 8.57 14.06 7.14
C GLU A 331 7.96 13.27 8.32
N GLU A 332 6.92 12.47 8.07
CA GLU A 332 6.33 11.58 9.09
C GLU A 332 7.30 10.47 9.55
N MET A 333 8.32 10.14 8.76
CA MET A 333 9.42 9.23 9.13
C MET A 333 10.59 9.97 9.82
N GLY A 334 10.47 11.28 10.06
CA GLY A 334 11.51 12.10 10.64
C GLY A 334 12.63 12.47 9.67
N GLY A 335 12.39 12.34 8.37
CA GLY A 335 13.34 12.67 7.31
C GLY A 335 13.01 13.95 6.54
N THR A 336 13.79 14.21 5.49
CA THR A 336 13.59 15.32 4.56
C THR A 336 13.65 14.86 3.11
N LEU A 337 12.79 15.41 2.24
CA LEU A 337 12.82 15.20 0.79
C LEU A 337 13.06 16.54 0.08
N GLU A 338 14.18 16.64 -0.62
CA GLU A 338 14.64 17.85 -1.30
C GLU A 338 14.93 17.61 -2.79
N LEU A 339 14.82 18.67 -3.59
CA LEU A 339 15.33 18.71 -4.96
C LEU A 339 16.70 19.38 -4.94
N LYS A 340 17.72 18.71 -5.48
CA LYS A 340 19.08 19.22 -5.61
C LYS A 340 19.37 19.72 -7.02
N GLU A 341 20.23 20.74 -7.10
CA GLU A 341 20.69 21.29 -8.36
C GLU A 341 21.63 20.34 -9.07
N HIS A 342 21.28 20.01 -10.31
CA HIS A 342 22.07 19.14 -11.16
C HIS A 342 22.00 19.63 -12.60
N GLN A 343 23.16 19.68 -13.28
CA GLN A 343 23.20 20.03 -14.69
C GLN A 343 22.80 18.82 -15.53
N GLY A 344 21.72 18.94 -16.30
CA GLY A 344 21.27 17.89 -17.22
C GLY A 344 20.34 16.83 -16.61
N GLY A 345 19.51 17.20 -15.62
CA GLY A 345 18.49 16.31 -15.04
C GLY A 345 17.90 16.84 -13.75
N ALA A 346 17.06 16.03 -13.09
CA ALA A 346 16.60 16.30 -11.72
C ALA A 346 17.25 15.33 -10.72
N THR A 347 17.53 15.81 -9.51
CA THR A 347 18.06 14.97 -8.41
C THR A 347 17.18 15.15 -7.18
N PHE A 348 16.47 14.09 -6.79
CA PHE A 348 15.73 14.06 -5.54
C PHE A 348 16.58 13.38 -4.46
N GLU A 349 16.77 14.08 -3.35
CA GLU A 349 17.52 13.61 -2.18
C GLU A 349 16.55 13.38 -1.00
N ILE A 350 16.58 12.16 -0.45
CA ILE A 350 15.87 11.78 0.76
C ILE A 350 16.89 11.58 1.87
N ARG A 351 16.71 12.23 3.02
CA ARG A 351 17.49 12.00 4.23
C ARG A 351 16.60 11.37 5.30
N LEU A 352 17.05 10.29 5.93
CA LEU A 352 16.33 9.59 7.01
C LEU A 352 17.28 9.35 8.19
N PRO A 353 16.81 9.44 9.45
CA PRO A 353 17.65 9.14 10.60
C PRO A 353 18.04 7.65 10.66
N VAL A 354 19.31 7.38 10.92
CA VAL A 354 19.83 6.02 11.13
C VAL A 354 19.24 5.43 12.40
N ALA A 355 18.82 4.17 12.34
CA ALA A 355 18.38 3.40 13.49
C ALA A 355 19.45 2.38 13.91
N ASP A 356 19.50 2.09 15.21
CA ASP A 356 20.41 1.08 15.76
C ASP A 356 20.16 -0.29 15.11
N ALA A 357 21.24 -0.93 14.66
CA ALA A 357 21.17 -2.15 13.88
C ALA A 357 20.55 -3.30 14.70
N ILE A 358 19.50 -3.94 14.16
CA ILE A 358 19.16 -5.31 14.58
C ILE A 358 20.24 -6.22 13.98
N PRO A 359 21.00 -6.97 14.79
CA PRO A 359 22.08 -7.80 14.28
C PRO A 359 21.52 -8.89 13.36
N SER A 360 21.83 -8.79 12.06
CA SER A 360 21.62 -9.84 11.09
C SER A 360 22.54 -11.02 11.42
N ARG A 361 21.95 -12.15 11.83
CA ARG A 361 22.71 -13.34 12.20
C ARG A 361 23.30 -13.96 10.92
N PRO A 362 24.62 -14.18 10.82
CA PRO A 362 25.21 -14.81 9.66
C PRO A 362 24.79 -16.28 9.57
N THR A 363 24.31 -16.69 8.41
CA THR A 363 24.08 -18.10 8.06
C THR A 363 25.44 -18.75 7.83
N LEU A 364 25.98 -19.42 8.85
CA LEU A 364 27.08 -20.36 8.66
C LEU A 364 26.50 -21.62 8.02
N VAL A 365 27.08 -22.04 6.91
CA VAL A 365 26.87 -23.37 6.30
C VAL A 365 27.92 -24.31 6.89
N PRO A 366 27.56 -25.26 7.78
CA PRO A 366 28.43 -26.39 8.05
C PRO A 366 28.09 -27.49 7.05
N ASP A 367 29.08 -27.87 6.26
CA ASP A 367 29.10 -29.16 5.59
C ASP A 367 29.32 -30.26 6.64
N ARG A 368 28.34 -31.14 6.88
CA ARG A 368 28.48 -32.40 7.64
C ARG A 368 27.25 -33.31 7.56
N ALA A 369 27.55 -34.62 7.63
CA ALA A 369 26.67 -35.78 7.40
C ALA A 369 25.23 -35.65 7.95
N THR A 370 24.26 -35.88 7.06
CA THR A 370 22.83 -35.94 7.38
C THR A 370 22.53 -37.11 8.30
N VAL A 371 22.17 -36.80 9.55
CA VAL A 371 21.54 -37.77 10.46
C VAL A 371 20.08 -37.93 10.01
N SER A 372 19.67 -39.16 9.68
CA SER A 372 18.27 -39.46 9.40
C SER A 372 17.41 -39.12 10.63
N ALA A 373 16.33 -38.38 10.42
CA ALA A 373 15.49 -37.80 11.47
C ALA A 373 14.02 -38.03 11.18
N ARG A 374 13.18 -37.96 12.21
CA ARG A 374 11.72 -38.02 12.08
C ARG A 374 11.15 -36.62 12.02
N ILE A 375 10.58 -36.27 10.87
CA ILE A 375 10.07 -34.93 10.58
C ILE A 375 8.56 -34.99 10.46
N LEU A 376 7.87 -34.14 11.21
CA LEU A 376 6.43 -33.90 11.09
C LEU A 376 6.19 -32.71 10.16
N VAL A 377 5.23 -32.81 9.24
CA VAL A 377 4.82 -31.71 8.36
C VAL A 377 3.32 -31.50 8.51
N VAL A 378 2.93 -30.32 9.01
CA VAL A 378 1.55 -29.94 9.31
C VAL A 378 1.18 -28.74 8.44
N ASP A 379 0.29 -28.93 7.48
CA ASP A 379 -0.14 -27.88 6.54
C ASP A 379 -1.48 -28.32 5.94
N ASP A 380 -2.46 -27.43 5.76
CA ASP A 380 -3.79 -27.80 5.24
C ASP A 380 -3.74 -28.13 3.72
N THR A 381 -2.73 -27.61 3.02
CA THR A 381 -2.59 -27.72 1.58
C THR A 381 -1.82 -28.99 1.18
N LYS A 382 -2.55 -29.96 0.60
CA LYS A 382 -1.98 -31.27 0.17
C LYS A 382 -0.76 -31.13 -0.75
N LEU A 383 -0.77 -30.14 -1.66
CA LEU A 383 0.35 -29.90 -2.57
C LEU A 383 1.62 -29.49 -1.83
N VAL A 384 1.50 -28.62 -0.82
CA VAL A 384 2.63 -28.17 0.02
C VAL A 384 3.17 -29.35 0.83
N ARG A 385 2.31 -30.11 1.51
CA ARG A 385 2.71 -31.33 2.23
C ARG A 385 3.48 -32.31 1.34
N THR A 386 2.96 -32.56 0.15
CA THR A 386 3.56 -33.49 -0.82
C THR A 386 4.92 -32.97 -1.33
N ALA A 387 5.05 -31.67 -1.58
CA ALA A 387 6.31 -31.06 -2.03
C ALA A 387 7.40 -31.11 -0.95
N ILE A 388 7.05 -30.80 0.31
CA ILE A 388 7.98 -30.90 1.46
C ILE A 388 8.40 -32.36 1.66
N SER A 389 7.45 -33.31 1.63
CA SER A 389 7.77 -34.74 1.73
C SER A 389 8.68 -35.21 0.60
N ARG A 390 8.40 -34.86 -0.68
CA ARG A 390 9.30 -35.21 -1.79
C ARG A 390 10.72 -34.67 -1.62
N THR A 391 10.86 -33.52 -0.97
CA THR A 391 12.15 -32.88 -0.69
C THR A 391 12.91 -33.60 0.42
N LEU A 392 12.24 -33.97 1.51
CA LEU A 392 12.88 -34.45 2.75
C LEU A 392 12.90 -35.98 2.90
N SER A 393 12.01 -36.71 2.23
CA SER A 393 11.86 -38.17 2.44
C SER A 393 13.01 -39.01 1.86
N ARG A 394 13.94 -38.38 1.12
CA ARG A 394 15.17 -39.05 0.66
C ARG A 394 16.12 -39.35 1.82
N ASP A 395 16.17 -38.46 2.80
CA ASP A 395 17.16 -38.48 3.88
C ASP A 395 16.52 -38.65 5.28
N HIS A 396 15.19 -38.51 5.38
CA HIS A 396 14.45 -38.47 6.65
C HIS A 396 13.12 -39.25 6.59
N GLU A 397 12.60 -39.68 7.74
CA GLU A 397 11.25 -40.23 7.85
C GLU A 397 10.26 -39.08 8.02
N VAL A 398 9.34 -38.89 7.07
CA VAL A 398 8.41 -37.75 7.05
C VAL A 398 6.98 -38.22 7.30
N LYS A 399 6.32 -37.66 8.33
CA LYS A 399 4.89 -37.82 8.57
C LYS A 399 4.14 -36.56 8.13
N LEU A 400 3.08 -36.75 7.34
CA LEU A 400 2.20 -35.67 6.88
C LEU A 400 0.92 -35.63 7.73
N CYS A 401 0.54 -34.43 8.16
CA CYS A 401 -0.69 -34.13 8.89
C CYS A 401 -1.42 -32.97 8.20
N ALA A 402 -2.72 -33.11 7.97
CA ALA A 402 -3.54 -32.09 7.33
C ALA A 402 -3.97 -30.97 8.28
N ASP A 403 -3.94 -31.22 9.58
CA ASP A 403 -4.36 -30.28 10.61
C ASP A 403 -3.65 -30.54 11.95
N VAL A 404 -3.95 -29.67 12.92
CA VAL A 404 -3.38 -29.70 14.28
C VAL A 404 -3.79 -30.96 15.05
N ASP A 405 -5.00 -31.48 14.84
CA ASP A 405 -5.51 -32.61 15.61
C ASP A 405 -4.81 -33.91 15.17
N GLU A 406 -4.63 -34.11 13.87
CA GLU A 406 -3.80 -35.20 13.32
C GLU A 406 -2.35 -35.11 13.82
N ALA A 407 -1.81 -33.89 13.94
CA ALA A 407 -0.46 -33.67 14.43
C ALA A 407 -0.31 -34.02 15.93
N LEU A 408 -1.27 -33.64 16.77
CA LEU A 408 -1.26 -33.98 18.20
C LEU A 408 -1.35 -35.49 18.43
N VAL A 409 -2.20 -36.19 17.66
CA VAL A 409 -2.27 -37.67 17.70
C VAL A 409 -0.91 -38.26 17.31
N ALA A 410 -0.30 -37.78 16.23
CA ALA A 410 0.99 -38.30 15.77
C ALA A 410 2.09 -38.14 16.82
N VAL A 411 2.19 -36.97 17.47
CA VAL A 411 3.22 -36.69 18.48
C VAL A 411 2.99 -37.47 19.78
N ALA A 412 1.73 -37.76 20.13
CA ALA A 412 1.40 -38.60 21.28
C ALA A 412 1.82 -40.08 21.06
N GLU A 413 1.75 -40.57 19.81
CA GLU A 413 2.12 -41.95 19.47
C GLU A 413 3.63 -42.15 19.37
N ARG A 414 4.36 -41.16 18.85
CA ARG A 414 5.79 -41.27 18.55
C ARG A 414 6.51 -39.93 18.68
N ARG A 415 7.80 -40.00 18.99
CA ARG A 415 8.68 -38.83 19.07
C ARG A 415 9.18 -38.40 17.68
N TYR A 416 9.08 -37.09 17.41
CA TYR A 416 9.64 -36.42 16.24
C TYR A 416 10.79 -35.49 16.63
N ASP A 417 11.75 -35.30 15.74
CA ASP A 417 12.93 -34.47 15.97
C ASP A 417 12.68 -33.01 15.52
N LEU A 418 11.89 -32.84 14.46
CA LEU A 418 11.56 -31.56 13.85
C LEU A 418 10.10 -31.55 13.35
N ALA A 419 9.43 -30.42 13.45
CA ALA A 419 8.11 -30.18 12.89
C ALA A 419 8.13 -28.91 12.02
N PHE A 420 7.71 -29.03 10.76
CA PHE A 420 7.33 -27.90 9.92
C PHE A 420 5.82 -27.70 10.05
N VAL A 421 5.41 -26.52 10.50
CA VAL A 421 4.00 -26.25 10.85
C VAL A 421 3.55 -24.99 10.12
N ASP A 422 2.47 -25.07 9.35
CA ASP A 422 1.85 -23.87 8.80
C ASP A 422 1.30 -23.01 9.93
N LEU A 423 1.61 -21.71 9.89
CA LEU A 423 1.21 -20.79 10.94
C LEU A 423 -0.31 -20.61 10.95
N ARG A 424 -0.95 -20.61 9.78
CA ARG A 424 -2.39 -20.42 9.62
C ARG A 424 -3.02 -21.58 8.89
N MET A 425 -3.90 -22.29 9.58
CA MET A 425 -4.73 -23.36 9.06
C MET A 425 -6.17 -23.16 9.54
N PRO A 426 -7.19 -23.72 8.85
CA PRO A 426 -8.57 -23.67 9.30
C PRO A 426 -8.75 -24.24 10.72
N ASN A 427 -9.64 -23.64 11.50
CA ASN A 427 -10.00 -23.99 12.89
C ASN A 427 -8.88 -23.77 13.92
N ARG A 428 -7.73 -24.46 13.78
CA ARG A 428 -6.57 -24.38 14.67
C ARG A 428 -5.32 -24.18 13.84
N GLY A 429 -4.53 -23.16 14.16
CA GLY A 429 -3.28 -22.82 13.48
C GLY A 429 -2.04 -23.37 14.17
N GLY A 430 -0.87 -22.98 13.68
CA GLY A 430 0.41 -23.43 14.23
C GLY A 430 0.65 -22.97 15.67
N ILE A 431 0.15 -21.79 16.05
CA ILE A 431 0.24 -21.31 17.44
C ILE A 431 -0.58 -22.23 18.37
N ASP A 432 -1.78 -22.63 17.98
CA ASP A 432 -2.61 -23.55 18.77
C ASP A 432 -1.96 -24.93 18.94
N PHE A 433 -1.20 -25.38 17.94
CA PHE A 433 -0.41 -26.60 18.04
C PHE A 433 0.73 -26.44 19.04
N TYR A 434 1.48 -25.34 18.96
CA TYR A 434 2.57 -25.04 19.90
C TYR A 434 2.08 -24.93 21.35
N GLU A 435 0.96 -24.27 21.58
CA GLU A 435 0.38 -24.14 22.92
C GLU A 435 -0.07 -25.50 23.47
N ALA A 436 -0.77 -26.30 22.65
CA ALA A 436 -1.23 -27.63 23.04
C ALA A 436 -0.09 -28.62 23.33
N MET A 437 1.11 -28.41 22.78
CA MET A 437 2.28 -29.20 23.15
C MET A 437 2.67 -29.05 24.62
N SER A 438 2.29 -27.95 25.28
CA SER A 438 2.56 -27.75 26.72
C SER A 438 1.92 -28.81 27.61
N ASP A 439 0.84 -29.45 27.14
CA ASP A 439 0.17 -30.54 27.84
C ASP A 439 0.89 -31.89 27.71
N LEU A 440 1.88 -31.98 26.81
CA LEU A 440 2.69 -33.18 26.58
C LEU A 440 4.05 -33.10 27.28
N PRO A 441 4.66 -34.25 27.68
CA PRO A 441 6.00 -34.28 28.26
C PRO A 441 7.03 -33.62 27.34
N ARG A 442 7.91 -32.79 27.89
CA ARG A 442 8.97 -32.06 27.14
C ARG A 442 9.84 -32.94 26.26
N GLU A 443 10.02 -34.21 26.62
CA GLU A 443 10.80 -35.17 25.85
C GLU A 443 10.18 -35.55 24.50
N GLN A 444 8.88 -35.26 24.32
CA GLN A 444 8.13 -35.49 23.09
C GLN A 444 8.07 -34.25 22.19
N HIS A 445 8.62 -33.11 22.62
CA HIS A 445 8.53 -31.85 21.89
C HIS A 445 9.51 -31.86 20.70
N PRO A 446 9.02 -31.85 19.44
CA PRO A 446 9.89 -31.64 18.30
C PRO A 446 10.40 -30.20 18.29
N ARG A 447 11.56 -29.95 17.68
CA ARG A 447 11.96 -28.59 17.32
C ARG A 447 10.96 -28.07 16.29
N MET A 448 10.46 -26.85 16.42
CA MET A 448 9.42 -26.32 15.52
C MET A 448 9.96 -25.24 14.59
N VAL A 449 9.53 -25.31 13.34
CA VAL A 449 9.72 -24.26 12.32
C VAL A 449 8.37 -23.92 11.73
N PHE A 450 7.94 -22.67 11.90
CA PHE A 450 6.70 -22.19 11.33
C PHE A 450 6.89 -21.76 9.89
N LEU A 451 6.01 -22.21 8.99
CA LEU A 451 5.96 -21.74 7.61
C LEU A 451 4.81 -20.75 7.49
N SER A 452 5.02 -19.59 6.88
CA SER A 452 3.92 -18.61 6.72
C SER A 452 4.03 -17.81 5.43
N GLY A 453 2.96 -17.79 4.64
CA GLY A 453 2.81 -16.90 3.47
C GLY A 453 2.03 -15.63 3.81
N ALA A 454 1.20 -15.68 4.85
CA ALA A 454 0.45 -14.56 5.36
C ALA A 454 0.40 -14.69 6.89
N TYR A 455 0.88 -13.67 7.59
CA TYR A 455 0.95 -13.59 9.05
C TYR A 455 0.39 -12.24 9.50
N SER A 456 -0.18 -12.20 10.71
CA SER A 456 -0.56 -10.97 11.39
C SER A 456 0.62 -10.44 12.20
N ASP A 457 0.62 -9.15 12.54
CA ASP A 457 1.62 -8.59 13.45
C ASP A 457 1.57 -9.26 14.84
N GLY A 458 0.39 -9.74 15.24
CA GLY A 458 0.23 -10.56 16.44
C GLY A 458 0.94 -11.90 16.33
N ASP A 459 0.87 -12.54 15.16
CA ASP A 459 1.51 -13.84 14.92
C ASP A 459 3.04 -13.70 15.01
N LEU A 460 3.63 -12.67 14.38
CA LEU A 460 5.07 -12.43 14.44
C LEU A 460 5.55 -12.05 15.84
N ALA A 461 4.85 -11.14 16.52
CA ALA A 461 5.20 -10.74 17.88
C ALA A 461 5.16 -11.94 18.83
N TYR A 462 4.19 -12.85 18.65
CA TYR A 462 4.11 -14.09 19.41
C TYR A 462 5.33 -15.00 19.15
N LEU A 463 5.69 -15.20 17.88
CA LEU A 463 6.84 -16.01 17.49
C LEU A 463 8.15 -15.45 18.06
N GLU A 464 8.35 -14.13 18.00
CA GLU A 464 9.52 -13.45 18.56
C GLU A 464 9.58 -13.57 20.09
N GLN A 465 8.46 -13.31 20.77
CA GLN A 465 8.36 -13.40 22.23
C GLN A 465 8.71 -14.81 22.75
N HIS A 466 8.35 -15.84 22.00
CA HIS A 466 8.63 -17.24 22.35
C HIS A 466 9.90 -17.80 21.71
N ASN A 467 10.68 -16.96 21.00
CA ASN A 467 11.92 -17.33 20.31
C ASN A 467 11.72 -18.52 19.34
N LEU A 468 10.59 -18.53 18.64
CA LEU A 468 10.18 -19.57 17.69
C LEU A 468 10.74 -19.27 16.31
N ARG A 469 11.32 -20.29 15.68
CA ARG A 469 11.86 -20.17 14.32
C ARG A 469 10.73 -20.19 13.30
N TRP A 470 10.82 -19.32 12.31
CA TRP A 470 9.85 -19.29 11.22
C TRP A 470 10.50 -18.92 9.89
N VAL A 471 9.85 -19.27 8.80
CA VAL A 471 10.31 -19.06 7.42
C VAL A 471 9.14 -18.60 6.57
N ARG A 472 9.38 -17.59 5.74
CA ARG A 472 8.37 -17.05 4.84
C ARG A 472 8.17 -17.96 3.63
N LYS A 473 6.92 -18.30 3.31
CA LYS A 473 6.54 -18.94 2.03
C LYS A 473 6.57 -17.88 0.90
N PRO A 474 6.97 -18.22 -0.33
CA PRO A 474 7.34 -19.57 -0.80
C PRO A 474 8.76 -19.99 -0.37
N VAL A 475 8.93 -21.27 -0.03
CA VAL A 475 10.22 -21.85 0.40
C VAL A 475 10.71 -22.88 -0.61
N GLY A 476 11.96 -22.74 -1.05
CA GLY A 476 12.61 -23.69 -1.96
C GLY A 476 13.17 -24.94 -1.25
N SER A 477 13.42 -25.99 -2.02
CA SER A 477 13.90 -27.28 -1.52
C SER A 477 15.30 -27.21 -0.87
N GLU A 478 16.17 -26.33 -1.35
CA GLU A 478 17.50 -26.10 -0.78
C GLU A 478 17.40 -25.42 0.60
N VAL A 479 16.56 -24.39 0.72
CA VAL A 479 16.32 -23.70 1.99
C VAL A 479 15.78 -24.67 3.04
N LEU A 480 14.81 -25.53 2.68
CA LEU A 480 14.30 -26.57 3.58
C LEU A 480 15.38 -27.54 4.04
N ARG A 481 16.22 -28.05 3.12
CA ARG A 481 17.32 -28.98 3.47
C ARG A 481 18.37 -28.31 4.37
N ASN A 482 18.70 -27.05 4.11
CA ASN A 482 19.64 -26.29 4.92
C ASN A 482 19.09 -26.05 6.32
N LEU A 483 17.80 -25.72 6.46
CA LEU A 483 17.14 -25.55 7.75
C LEU A 483 17.14 -26.85 8.57
N VAL A 484 16.82 -27.97 7.94
CA VAL A 484 16.87 -29.28 8.60
C VAL A 484 18.29 -29.56 9.09
N SER A 485 19.30 -29.33 8.26
CA SER A 485 20.71 -29.56 8.60
C SER A 485 21.18 -28.63 9.72
N GLU A 486 20.85 -27.34 9.66
CA GLU A 486 21.19 -26.34 10.68
C GLU A 486 20.54 -26.70 12.02
N ILE A 487 19.27 -27.11 12.00
CA ILE A 487 18.51 -27.43 13.20
C ILE A 487 18.96 -28.76 13.79
N LEU A 488 19.31 -29.77 12.99
CA LEU A 488 19.70 -31.09 13.50
C LEU A 488 21.19 -31.21 13.82
N SER A 489 22.01 -30.23 13.43
CA SER A 489 23.42 -30.18 13.79
C SER A 489 23.61 -30.22 15.32
N PRO A 490 24.52 -31.07 15.85
CA PRO A 490 24.89 -31.03 17.25
C PRO A 490 25.49 -29.65 17.57
N ARG A 491 25.04 -29.02 18.66
CA ARG A 491 25.68 -27.81 19.20
C ARG A 491 27.04 -28.11 19.78
#